data_AF-A0A2K1ELK8-F1
#
_entry.id   AF-A0A2K1ELK8-F1
#
_cell.length_a   1.000
_cell.length_b   1.000
_cell.length_c   1.000
_cell.angle_alpha   90.00
_cell.angle_beta   90.00
_cell.angle_gamma   90.00
#
_symmetry.space_group_name_H-M   'P 1'
#
loop_
_entity.id
_entity.type
_entity.pdbx_description
1 polymer ?
#
loop_
_entity_poly.entity_id
_entity_poly.type
_entity_poly.pdbx_seq_one_letter_code
_entity_poly.pdbx_strand_id
1 'polypeptide(L)'
;MPNYSIVVDLSDRRLYLKDGDQIVLSYPVGIGKLATQTPHGQFTIINKQPNPGGPFGAFWMGLSKPHYGIHGTNEPWSIGKMVSHGCIRMQNKDVLELQEKVSIGTPVTIQP
;
A
#
# COMPACT_ATOMS: atom_id res chain seq x y z
N MET A 1 -14.72 0.17 -17.07
CA MET A 1 -14.15 0.57 -15.75
C MET A 1 -12.68 0.86 -15.96
N PRO A 2 -12.11 1.89 -15.30
CA PRO A 2 -10.67 2.18 -15.40
C PRO A 2 -9.83 0.95 -15.03
N ASN A 3 -8.72 0.74 -15.74
CA ASN A 3 -7.83 -0.41 -15.53
C ASN A 3 -6.72 -0.01 -14.58
N TYR A 4 -7.09 0.14 -13.30
CA TYR A 4 -6.16 0.63 -12.30
C TYR A 4 -5.07 -0.38 -11.96
N SER A 5 -3.85 0.12 -11.78
CA SER A 5 -2.72 -0.60 -11.19
C SER A 5 -2.06 0.25 -10.11
N ILE A 6 -1.42 -0.41 -9.16
CA ILE A 6 -0.65 0.23 -8.09
C ILE A 6 0.83 0.03 -8.36
N VAL A 7 1.62 1.09 -8.20
CA VAL A 7 3.09 1.02 -8.15
C VAL A 7 3.55 1.57 -6.81
N VAL A 8 4.31 0.78 -6.06
CA VAL A 8 5.00 1.22 -4.85
C VAL A 8 6.47 1.37 -5.17
N ASP A 9 6.98 2.59 -5.06
CA ASP A 9 8.38 2.91 -5.26
C ASP A 9 9.04 3.13 -3.88
N LEU A 10 10.00 2.27 -3.55
CA LEU A 10 10.64 2.30 -2.24
C LEU A 10 11.72 3.38 -2.16
N SER A 11 12.26 3.82 -3.29
CA SER A 11 13.32 4.83 -3.38
C SER A 11 12.81 6.20 -2.93
N ASP A 12 11.59 6.56 -3.36
CA ASP A 12 10.92 7.82 -2.99
C ASP A 12 9.87 7.66 -1.89
N ARG A 13 9.60 6.41 -1.46
CA ARG A 13 8.60 6.03 -0.45
C ARG A 13 7.21 6.52 -0.81
N ARG A 14 6.80 6.25 -2.05
CA ARG A 14 5.46 6.60 -2.55
C ARG A 14 4.72 5.40 -3.12
N LEU A 15 3.40 5.48 -3.01
CA LEU A 15 2.46 4.64 -3.72
C LEU A 15 1.77 5.49 -4.78
N TYR A 16 1.79 5.00 -6.01
CA TYR A 16 1.15 5.59 -7.17
C TYR A 16 -0.03 4.74 -7.62
N LEU A 17 -1.19 5.36 -7.82
CA LEU A 17 -2.31 4.75 -8.53
C LEU A 17 -2.23 5.17 -10.00
N LYS A 18 -2.15 4.19 -10.90
CA LYS A 18 -2.08 4.42 -12.36
C LYS A 18 -3.35 3.94 -13.06
N ASP A 19 -3.80 4.68 -14.07
CA ASP A 19 -4.75 4.22 -15.09
C ASP A 19 -3.99 4.12 -16.43
N GLY A 20 -3.63 2.90 -16.83
CA GLY A 20 -2.64 2.68 -17.87
C GLY A 20 -1.27 3.30 -17.51
N ASP A 21 -0.81 4.25 -18.33
CA ASP A 21 0.47 4.93 -18.11
C ASP A 21 0.37 6.21 -17.30
N GLN A 22 -0.85 6.70 -17.04
CA GLN A 22 -1.05 7.95 -16.32
C GLN A 22 -1.08 7.71 -14.82
N ILE A 23 -0.31 8.51 -14.07
CA ILE A 23 -0.42 8.57 -12.62
C ILE A 23 -1.66 9.41 -12.29
N VAL A 24 -2.63 8.80 -11.62
CA VAL A 24 -3.89 9.44 -11.22
C VAL A 24 -3.75 10.02 -9.82
N LEU A 25 -3.13 9.28 -8.90
CA LEU A 25 -2.92 9.69 -7.51
C LEU A 25 -1.55 9.24 -7.01
N SER A 26 -1.03 9.93 -6.00
CA SER A 26 0.21 9.56 -5.33
C SER A 26 0.16 9.86 -3.83
N TYR A 27 0.69 8.93 -3.04
CA TYR A 27 0.62 8.94 -1.59
C TYR A 27 1.99 8.69 -0.97
N PRO A 28 2.38 9.43 0.09
CA PRO A 28 3.54 9.03 0.88
C PRO A 28 3.23 7.74 1.65
N VAL A 29 4.21 6.84 1.73
CA VAL A 29 4.05 5.56 2.45
C VAL A 29 5.18 5.30 3.45
N GLY A 30 4.86 4.58 4.52
CA GLY A 30 5.85 3.95 5.39
C GLY A 30 6.18 2.56 4.88
N ILE A 31 7.47 2.20 4.87
CA ILE A 31 7.95 0.92 4.31
C ILE A 31 8.75 0.12 5.33
N GLY A 32 9.12 -1.10 4.96
CA GLY A 32 9.93 -2.00 5.78
C GLY A 32 11.27 -1.39 6.19
N LYS A 33 11.74 -1.73 7.39
CA LYS A 33 13.14 -1.48 7.81
C LYS A 33 14.11 -2.26 6.90
N LEU A 34 15.39 -1.87 6.89
CA LEU A 34 16.45 -2.59 6.16
C LEU A 34 16.53 -4.10 6.49
N ALA A 35 16.18 -4.48 7.72
CA ALA A 35 16.16 -5.89 8.17
C ALA A 35 14.86 -6.64 7.82
N THR A 36 13.79 -5.92 7.47
CA THR A 36 12.46 -6.46 7.16
C THR A 36 11.89 -5.75 5.94
N GLN A 37 12.68 -5.78 4.85
CA GLN A 37 12.41 -4.99 3.65
C GLN A 37 11.04 -5.33 3.07
N THR A 38 10.38 -4.31 2.53
CA THR A 38 9.19 -4.52 1.71
C THR A 38 9.61 -5.31 0.46
N PRO A 39 8.94 -6.42 0.14
CA PRO A 39 9.38 -7.30 -0.92
C PRO A 39 9.13 -6.69 -2.29
N HIS A 40 10.10 -6.78 -3.19
CA HIS A 40 9.96 -6.34 -4.56
C HIS A 40 9.26 -7.42 -5.40
N GLY A 41 8.61 -7.00 -6.49
CA GLY A 41 7.97 -7.89 -7.45
C GLY A 41 6.54 -7.49 -7.78
N GLN A 42 5.84 -8.40 -8.46
CA GLN A 42 4.46 -8.24 -8.85
C GLN A 42 3.53 -9.01 -7.91
N PHE A 43 2.48 -8.35 -7.46
CA PHE A 43 1.47 -8.85 -6.56
C PHE A 43 0.08 -8.42 -7.05
N THR A 44 -0.95 -8.87 -6.35
CA THR A 44 -2.33 -8.43 -6.56
C THR A 44 -3.02 -8.18 -5.23
N ILE A 45 -4.04 -7.33 -5.22
CA ILE A 45 -4.95 -7.22 -4.06
C ILE A 45 -5.81 -8.49 -4.01
N ILE A 46 -5.73 -9.25 -2.91
CA ILE A 46 -6.48 -10.51 -2.76
C ILE A 46 -7.65 -10.43 -1.78
N ASN A 47 -7.62 -9.47 -0.85
CA ASN A 47 -8.72 -9.23 0.07
C ASN A 47 -8.73 -7.77 0.54
N LYS A 48 -9.87 -7.36 1.10
CA LYS A 48 -10.10 -6.03 1.68
C LYS A 48 -10.82 -6.20 3.01
N GLN A 49 -10.35 -5.52 4.05
CA GLN A 49 -10.97 -5.56 5.37
C GLN A 49 -11.14 -4.12 5.91
N PRO A 50 -12.39 -3.67 6.13
CA PRO A 50 -12.66 -2.38 6.76
C PRO A 50 -12.38 -2.43 8.27
N ASN A 51 -11.94 -1.31 8.83
CA ASN A 51 -11.76 -1.07 10.26
C ASN A 51 -11.02 -2.20 11.03
N PRO A 52 -9.85 -2.67 10.57
CA PRO A 52 -9.08 -3.68 11.28
C PRO A 52 -8.54 -3.17 12.63
N GLY A 53 -8.39 -1.85 12.80
CA GLY A 53 -7.92 -1.23 14.03
C GLY A 53 -6.43 -1.50 14.31
N GLY A 54 -5.99 -1.05 15.49
CA GLY A 54 -4.61 -1.23 15.96
C GLY A 54 -3.56 -0.75 14.93
N PRO A 55 -2.47 -1.51 14.69
CA PRO A 55 -1.41 -1.10 13.78
C PRO A 55 -1.85 -1.00 12.31
N PHE A 56 -3.00 -1.58 11.96
CA PHE A 56 -3.55 -1.59 10.60
C PHE A 56 -4.47 -0.40 10.31
N GLY A 57 -4.84 0.37 11.35
CA GLY A 57 -5.61 1.60 11.21
C GLY A 57 -7.01 1.38 10.62
N ALA A 58 -7.39 2.28 9.71
CA ALA A 58 -8.76 2.35 9.19
C ALA A 58 -9.10 1.28 8.13
N PHE A 59 -8.10 0.71 7.46
CA PHE A 59 -8.35 -0.23 6.38
C PHE A 59 -7.15 -1.14 6.11
N TRP A 60 -7.43 -2.37 5.68
CA TRP A 60 -6.43 -3.34 5.25
C TRP A 60 -6.74 -3.86 3.84
N MET A 61 -5.71 -3.94 3.00
CA MET A 61 -5.75 -4.60 1.70
C MET A 61 -4.62 -5.62 1.62
N GLY A 62 -4.96 -6.91 1.60
CA GLY A 62 -3.97 -7.99 1.54
C GLY A 62 -3.38 -8.15 0.15
N LEU A 63 -2.08 -8.40 0.08
CA LEU A 63 -1.37 -8.74 -1.15
C LEU A 63 -1.38 -10.26 -1.37
N SER A 64 -1.17 -10.69 -2.61
CA SER A 64 -0.95 -12.10 -2.99
C SER A 64 0.29 -12.75 -2.38
N LYS A 65 1.01 -12.02 -1.51
CA LYS A 65 2.07 -12.53 -0.66
C LYS A 65 1.55 -12.69 0.78
N PRO A 66 1.57 -13.91 1.36
CA PRO A 66 1.11 -14.15 2.72
C PRO A 66 1.75 -13.19 3.73
N HIS A 67 0.92 -12.61 4.60
CA HIS A 67 1.29 -11.65 5.66
C HIS A 67 1.66 -10.23 5.22
N TYR A 68 1.60 -9.90 3.92
CA TYR A 68 1.87 -8.55 3.41
C TYR A 68 0.60 -7.85 2.95
N GLY A 69 0.55 -6.54 3.13
CA GLY A 69 -0.60 -5.73 2.80
C GLY A 69 -0.28 -4.24 2.69
N ILE A 70 -1.22 -3.52 2.09
CA ILE A 70 -1.31 -2.06 2.12
C ILE A 70 -2.37 -1.72 3.16
N HIS A 71 -2.00 -0.93 4.17
CA HIS A 71 -2.91 -0.65 5.28
C HIS A 71 -2.72 0.75 5.86
N GLY A 72 -3.70 1.20 6.65
CA GLY A 72 -3.64 2.42 7.42
C GLY A 72 -2.63 2.33 8.59
N THR A 73 -2.70 3.24 9.55
CA THR A 73 -1.85 3.13 10.75
C THR A 73 -2.45 3.88 11.94
N ASN A 74 -2.14 3.42 13.15
CA ASN A 74 -2.33 4.19 14.39
C ASN A 74 -1.11 5.05 14.75
N GLU A 75 -0.04 5.01 13.93
CA GLU A 75 1.19 5.79 14.11
C GLU A 75 1.42 6.70 12.89
N PRO A 76 0.68 7.82 12.74
CA PRO A 76 0.77 8.67 11.54
C PRO A 76 2.18 9.22 11.27
N TRP A 77 2.98 9.41 12.33
CA TRP A 77 4.37 9.86 12.24
C TRP A 77 5.31 8.84 11.56
N SER A 78 4.85 7.60 11.33
CA SER A 78 5.57 6.51 10.68
C SER A 78 5.58 6.60 9.15
N ILE A 79 4.69 7.42 8.57
CA ILE A 79 4.57 7.61 7.12
C ILE A 79 5.80 8.35 6.58
N GLY A 80 6.30 7.91 5.42
CA GLY A 80 7.51 8.45 4.80
C GLY A 80 8.82 7.95 5.41
N LYS A 81 8.78 6.92 6.28
CA LYS A 81 9.94 6.35 6.98
C LYS A 81 10.06 4.83 6.76
N MET A 82 11.26 4.30 6.99
CA MET A 82 11.55 2.85 7.02
C MET A 82 11.33 2.29 8.44
N VAL A 83 10.10 1.93 8.78
CA VAL A 83 9.71 1.62 10.17
C VAL A 83 8.80 0.41 10.31
N SER A 84 8.28 -0.13 9.22
CA SER A 84 7.39 -1.29 9.25
C SER A 84 8.18 -2.61 9.24
N HIS A 85 7.46 -3.72 9.47
CA HIS A 85 7.97 -5.08 9.33
C HIS A 85 7.84 -5.62 7.89
N GLY A 86 7.68 -4.73 6.91
CA GLY A 86 7.61 -5.07 5.48
C GLY A 86 6.29 -4.68 4.81
N CYS A 87 5.21 -4.46 5.56
CA CYS A 87 3.94 -3.93 5.01
C CYS A 87 4.05 -2.46 4.60
N ILE A 88 3.18 -2.05 3.67
CA ILE A 88 3.08 -0.67 3.20
C ILE A 88 2.06 0.07 4.07
N ARG A 89 2.55 1.05 4.84
CA ARG A 89 1.72 1.90 5.72
C ARG A 89 1.30 3.16 4.99
N MET A 90 0.03 3.53 5.10
CA MET A 90 -0.56 4.75 4.57
C MET A 90 -1.22 5.56 5.70
N GLN A 91 -1.46 6.86 5.48
CA GLN A 91 -2.39 7.58 6.35
C GLN A 91 -3.79 6.97 6.23
N ASN A 92 -4.56 7.01 7.31
CA ASN A 92 -5.92 6.44 7.32
C ASN A 92 -6.83 7.08 6.25
N LYS A 93 -6.73 8.39 6.03
CA LYS A 93 -7.48 9.07 4.96
C LYS A 93 -7.07 8.59 3.56
N ASP A 94 -5.78 8.34 3.35
CA ASP A 94 -5.23 7.98 2.04
C ASP A 94 -5.59 6.52 1.68
N VAL A 95 -5.54 5.60 2.66
CA VAL A 95 -5.95 4.21 2.42
C VAL A 95 -7.46 4.08 2.19
N LEU A 96 -8.26 4.92 2.85
CA LEU A 96 -9.71 4.97 2.65
C LEU A 96 -10.07 5.55 1.27
N GLU A 97 -9.31 6.51 0.75
CA GLU A 97 -9.49 6.97 -0.62
C GLU A 97 -9.05 5.91 -1.65
N LEU A 98 -7.88 5.30 -1.43
CA LEU A 98 -7.32 4.29 -2.34
C LEU A 98 -8.28 3.09 -2.48
N GLN A 99 -8.82 2.60 -1.36
CA GLN A 99 -9.67 1.42 -1.39
C GLN A 99 -10.94 1.64 -2.22
N GLU A 100 -11.51 2.84 -2.30
CA GLU A 100 -12.70 3.09 -3.12
C GLU A 100 -12.44 2.96 -4.62
N LYS A 101 -11.17 3.14 -5.04
CA LYS A 101 -10.77 3.13 -6.45
C LYS A 101 -10.32 1.75 -6.91
N VAL A 102 -9.74 0.95 -6.02
CA VAL A 102 -9.13 -0.35 -6.38
C VAL A 102 -9.99 -1.54 -5.96
N SER A 103 -9.97 -2.57 -6.78
CA SER A 103 -10.74 -3.80 -6.60
C SER A 103 -9.84 -4.96 -6.21
N ILE A 104 -10.44 -6.04 -5.71
CA ILE A 104 -9.74 -7.34 -5.64
C ILE A 104 -9.31 -7.71 -7.07
N GLY A 105 -8.06 -8.16 -7.22
CA GLY A 105 -7.43 -8.42 -8.50
C GLY A 105 -6.61 -7.26 -9.06
N THR A 106 -6.70 -6.04 -8.50
CA THR A 106 -5.87 -4.91 -8.94
C THR A 106 -4.37 -5.28 -8.83
N PRO A 107 -3.59 -5.16 -9.93
CA PRO A 107 -2.15 -5.41 -9.91
C PRO A 107 -1.41 -4.42 -9.02
N VAL A 108 -0.39 -4.92 -8.31
CA VAL A 108 0.49 -4.14 -7.45
C VAL A 108 1.93 -4.47 -7.80
N THR A 109 2.70 -3.49 -8.26
CA THR A 109 4.14 -3.63 -8.49
C THR A 109 4.89 -2.94 -7.38
N ILE A 110 5.88 -3.60 -6.79
CA ILE A 110 6.79 -3.02 -5.79
C ILE A 110 8.19 -3.01 -6.37
N GLN A 111 8.80 -1.83 -6.45
CA GLN A 111 10.12 -1.60 -7.05
C GLN A 111 11.06 -0.89 -6.07
N PRO A 112 12.38 -1.15 -6.17
CA PRO A 112 13.40 -0.58 -5.27
C PRO A 112 13.51 0.94 -5.36
#